data_AF-A0A2M9Q1J1-F1
#
_entry.id   AF-A0A2M9Q1J1-F1
#
_cell.length_a   1.000
_cell.length_b   1.000
_cell.length_c   1.000
_cell.angle_alpha   90.00
_cell.angle_beta   90.00
_cell.angle_gamma   90.00
#
_symmetry.space_group_name_H-M   'P 1'
#
loop_
_entity.id
_entity.type
_entity.pdbx_description
1 polymer ?
#
loop_
_entity_poly.entity_id
_entity_poly.type
_entity_poly.pdbx_seq_one_letter_code
_entity_poly.pdbx_strand_id
1 'polypeptide(L)'
;MKLHYSFDDLSQLDWASILPIILPFLFVGFVLIIVALFDLYRHRDTRENILMWTIIILFFNSIGSVLYFIIGRKDVNKHALRN
;
A
#
# COMPACT_ATOMS: atom_id res chain seq x y z
N MET A 1 -24.93 5.63 30.96
CA MET A 1 -23.67 6.40 30.89
C MET A 1 -23.63 7.10 29.53
N LYS A 2 -23.91 8.40 29.47
CA LYS A 2 -23.83 9.16 28.20
C LYS A 2 -22.38 9.57 28.00
N LEU A 3 -21.71 8.98 27.01
CA LEU A 3 -20.37 9.36 26.60
C LEU A 3 -20.47 10.70 25.86
N HIS A 4 -20.27 11.80 26.57
CA HIS A 4 -20.20 13.14 25.99
C HIS A 4 -18.74 13.43 25.68
N TYR A 5 -18.27 12.93 24.54
CA TYR A 5 -16.97 13.33 23.99
C TYR A 5 -17.17 14.64 23.23
N SER A 6 -16.67 15.74 23.77
CA SER A 6 -16.60 17.01 23.05
C SER A 6 -15.33 17.05 22.21
N PHE A 7 -15.30 17.85 21.14
CA PHE A 7 -14.07 18.04 20.35
C PHE A 7 -12.90 18.58 21.20
N ASP A 8 -13.23 19.24 22.31
CA ASP A 8 -12.28 19.74 23.30
C ASP A 8 -11.47 18.62 23.97
N ASP A 9 -12.02 17.40 24.07
CA ASP A 9 -11.34 16.25 24.69
C ASP A 9 -10.20 15.72 23.81
N LEU A 10 -10.28 15.90 22.48
CA LEU A 10 -9.21 15.53 21.56
C LEU A 10 -7.97 16.41 21.74
N SER A 11 -8.16 17.67 22.15
CA SER A 11 -7.06 18.60 22.40
C SER A 11 -6.34 18.32 23.73
N GLN A 12 -6.99 17.60 24.64
CA GLN A 12 -6.40 17.16 25.92
C GLN A 12 -5.58 15.88 25.77
N LEU A 13 -5.62 15.21 24.62
CA LEU A 13 -4.77 14.06 24.36
C LEU A 13 -3.30 14.51 24.31
N ASP A 14 -2.45 13.74 24.99
CA ASP A 14 -1.01 13.98 24.98
C ASP A 14 -0.40 13.49 23.66
N TRP A 15 -0.55 14.33 22.63
CA TRP A 15 -0.01 14.08 21.29
C TRP A 15 1.50 13.85 21.32
N ALA A 16 2.23 14.47 22.25
CA ALA A 16 3.68 14.34 22.35
C ALA A 16 4.13 12.90 22.72
N SER A 17 3.32 12.19 23.50
CA SER A 17 3.57 10.78 23.85
C SER A 17 3.13 9.80 22.76
N ILE A 18 2.09 10.14 21.99
CA ILE A 18 1.52 9.27 20.96
C ILE A 18 2.30 9.34 19.64
N LEU A 19 2.73 10.54 19.25
CA LEU A 19 3.41 10.80 17.98
C LEU A 19 4.65 9.90 17.77
N PRO A 20 5.57 9.73 18.73
CA PRO A 20 6.78 8.90 18.55
C PRO A 20 6.48 7.43 18.30
N ILE A 21 5.33 6.94 18.75
CA ILE A 21 4.90 5.55 18.56
C ILE A 21 4.31 5.39 17.16
N ILE A 22 3.49 6.33 16.69
CA ILE A 22 2.80 6.25 15.39
C ILE A 22 3.73 6.62 14.23
N LEU A 23 4.63 7.59 14.44
CA LEU A 23 5.54 8.12 13.42
C LEU A 23 6.36 7.04 12.69
N PRO A 24 6.99 6.04 13.35
CA PRO A 24 7.75 5.01 12.65
C PRO A 24 6.87 4.13 11.76
N PHE A 25 5.64 3.79 12.18
CA PHE A 25 4.73 3.00 11.34
C PHE A 25 4.29 3.79 10.09
N LEU A 26 3.96 5.07 10.27
CA LEU A 26 3.65 5.95 9.14
C LEU A 26 4.85 6.13 8.22
N PHE A 27 6.05 6.30 8.77
CA PHE A 27 7.27 6.48 7.99
C PHE A 27 7.59 5.23 7.16
N VAL A 28 7.57 4.04 7.78
CA VAL A 28 7.81 2.77 7.07
C VAL A 28 6.73 2.52 6.02
N GLY A 29 5.45 2.74 6.35
CA GLY A 29 4.36 2.62 5.38
C GLY A 29 4.53 3.57 4.19
N PHE A 30 4.89 4.83 4.45
CA PHE A 30 5.12 5.82 3.40
C PHE A 30 6.31 5.46 2.50
N VAL A 31 7.42 5.00 3.09
CA VAL A 31 8.59 4.51 2.33
C VAL A 31 8.22 3.32 1.46
N LEU A 32 7.45 2.36 1.98
CA LEU A 32 7.00 1.18 1.21
C LEU A 32 6.14 1.58 0.01
N ILE A 33 5.22 2.54 0.19
CA ILE A 33 4.40 3.07 -0.92
C ILE A 33 5.30 3.69 -1.99
N ILE A 34 6.26 4.54 -1.60
CA ILE A 34 7.17 5.20 -2.55
C ILE A 34 8.01 4.16 -3.30
N VAL A 35 8.59 3.18 -2.59
CA VAL A 35 9.41 2.14 -3.21
C VAL A 35 8.58 1.31 -4.19
N ALA A 36 7.36 0.94 -3.82
CA ALA A 36 6.47 0.17 -4.68
C ALA A 36 6.01 0.96 -5.93
N LEU A 37 5.73 2.26 -5.77
CA LEU A 37 5.44 3.15 -6.90
C LEU A 37 6.65 3.31 -7.82
N PHE A 38 7.85 3.45 -7.25
CA PHE A 38 9.09 3.55 -8.01
C PHE A 38 9.39 2.25 -8.79
N ASP A 39 9.21 1.09 -8.15
CA ASP A 39 9.33 -0.22 -8.80
C ASP A 39 8.33 -0.37 -9.96
N LEU A 40 7.07 0.01 -9.74
CA LEU A 40 6.03 -0.04 -10.75
C LEU A 40 6.34 0.90 -11.93
N TYR A 41 6.83 2.11 -11.65
CA TYR A 41 7.25 3.05 -12.68
C TYR A 41 8.44 2.53 -13.49
N ARG A 42 9.43 1.92 -12.82
CA ARG A 42 10.62 1.34 -13.46
C ARG A 42 10.27 0.16 -14.38
N HIS A 43 9.33 -0.69 -13.97
CA HIS A 43 8.93 -1.90 -14.69
C HIS A 43 7.66 -1.74 -15.53
N ARG A 44 7.33 -0.50 -15.93
CA ARG A 44 6.14 -0.18 -16.72
C ARG A 44 6.06 -0.89 -18.08
N ASP A 45 7.21 -1.19 -18.70
CA ASP A 45 7.28 -1.80 -20.04
C ASP A 45 6.95 -3.30 -20.03
N THR A 46 7.20 -3.98 -18.92
CA THR A 46 6.94 -5.42 -18.76
C THR A 46 5.56 -5.74 -18.20
N ARG A 47 4.76 -4.73 -17.83
CA ARG A 47 3.48 -4.92 -17.14
C ARG A 47 2.32 -4.37 -17.95
N GLU A 48 1.52 -5.27 -18.53
CA GLU A 48 0.31 -4.95 -19.29
C GLU A 48 -0.70 -4.12 -18.48
N ASN A 49 -0.82 -4.36 -17.16
CA ASN A 49 -1.86 -3.79 -16.32
C ASN A 49 -1.30 -2.95 -15.14
N ILE A 50 -0.64 -1.83 -15.47
CA ILE A 50 -0.08 -0.88 -14.48
C ILE A 50 -1.15 -0.39 -13.48
N LEU A 51 -2.36 -0.08 -13.97
CA LEU A 51 -3.46 0.44 -13.13
C LEU A 51 -3.92 -0.56 -12.05
N MET A 52 -3.97 -1.85 -12.38
CA MET A 52 -4.34 -2.89 -11.42
C MET A 52 -3.31 -2.99 -10.29
N TRP A 53 -2.02 -2.90 -10.63
CA TRP A 53 -0.94 -2.93 -9.64
C TRP A 53 -0.93 -1.71 -8.72
N THR A 54 -1.21 -0.52 -9.24
CA THR A 54 -1.33 0.70 -8.42
C THR A 54 -2.40 0.54 -7.35
N ILE A 55 -3.58 0.01 -7.70
CA ILE A 55 -4.69 -0.20 -6.75
C ILE A 55 -4.31 -1.22 -5.67
N ILE A 56 -3.62 -2.31 -6.03
CA ILE A 56 -3.17 -3.33 -5.08
C ILE A 56 -2.15 -2.76 -4.09
N ILE A 57 -1.18 -1.98 -4.57
CA ILE A 57 -0.16 -1.33 -3.73
C ILE A 57 -0.81 -0.34 -2.76
N LEU A 58 -1.82 0.41 -3.21
CA LEU A 58 -2.53 1.39 -2.37
C LEU A 58 -3.35 0.72 -1.24
N PHE A 59 -3.97 -0.43 -1.52
CA PHE A 59 -4.86 -1.13 -0.58
C PHE A 59 -4.15 -2.14 0.34
N PHE A 60 -2.98 -2.66 -0.05
CA PHE A 60 -2.30 -3.73 0.67
C PHE A 60 -0.82 -3.44 0.94
N ASN A 61 -0.47 -2.27 1.51
CA ASN A 61 0.91 -1.88 1.89
C ASN A 61 1.89 -3.05 2.20
N SER A 62 1.52 -3.99 3.09
CA SER A 62 2.38 -5.15 3.43
C SER A 62 2.02 -6.46 2.69
N ILE A 63 0.76 -6.66 2.33
CA ILE A 63 0.24 -7.93 1.75
C ILE A 63 0.30 -7.91 0.21
N GLY A 64 0.31 -6.72 -0.39
CA GLY A 64 0.28 -6.46 -1.83
C GLY A 64 1.57 -6.89 -2.50
N SER A 65 2.71 -6.76 -1.82
CA SER A 65 3.99 -7.31 -2.30
C SER A 65 4.02 -8.84 -2.28
N VAL A 66 3.31 -9.49 -1.35
CA VAL A 66 3.24 -10.95 -1.23
C VAL A 66 2.28 -11.53 -2.28
N LEU A 67 1.08 -10.94 -2.41
CA LEU A 67 0.14 -11.27 -3.49
C LEU A 67 0.72 -10.98 -4.88
N TYR A 68 1.56 -9.93 -5.02
CA TYR A 68 2.30 -9.61 -6.24
C TYR A 68 3.15 -10.80 -6.72
N PHE A 69 3.89 -11.42 -5.81
CA PHE A 69 4.75 -12.56 -6.12
C PHE A 69 3.97 -13.85 -6.45
N ILE A 70 2.77 -14.01 -5.87
CA ILE A 70 1.94 -15.20 -6.02
C ILE A 70 1.08 -15.14 -7.30
N ILE A 71 0.50 -13.98 -7.60
CA ILE A 71 -0.46 -13.80 -8.71
C ILE A 71 0.23 -13.35 -9.99
N GLY A 72 1.27 -12.50 -9.91
CA GLY A 72 1.95 -11.94 -11.08
C GLY A 72 2.67 -12.95 -11.98
N ARG A 73 2.68 -14.25 -11.61
CA ARG A 73 3.38 -15.30 -12.36
C ARG A 73 2.50 -16.03 -13.38
N LYS A 74 1.25 -15.62 -13.60
CA LYS A 74 0.37 -16.23 -14.60
C LYS A 74 -0.14 -15.16 -15.55
N ASP A 75 0.57 -14.98 -16.66
CA ASP A 75 -0.03 -14.78 -17.99
C ASP A 75 1.06 -14.52 -19.03
N VAL A 76 1.74 -15.60 -19.45
CA VAL A 76 2.42 -15.62 -20.75
C VAL A 76 2.16 -16.99 -21.35
N ASN A 77 1.05 -17.11 -22.08
CA ASN A 77 0.89 -17.92 -23.31
C ASN A 77 -0.59 -18.29 -23.53
N LYS A 78 -1.41 -17.33 -23.95
CA LYS A 78 -2.66 -17.64 -24.67
C LYS A 78 -2.57 -17.41 -26.18
N HIS A 79 -1.43 -16.90 -26.67
CA HIS A 79 -1.18 -16.67 -28.09
C HIS A 79 -0.37 -17.78 -28.79
N ALA A 80 0.08 -18.82 -28.07
CA ALA A 80 0.87 -19.92 -28.63
C ALA A 80 0.05 -21.07 -29.25
N LEU A 81 -1.29 -20.96 -29.32
CA LEU A 81 -2.17 -21.98 -29.92
C LEU A 81 -2.75 -21.57 -31.27
N ARG A 82 -2.15 -20.58 -31.94
CA ARG A 82 -2.60 -20.13 -33.26
C ARG A 82 -1.42 -20.04 -34.25
N ASN A 83 -0.79 -21.18 -34.52
CA ASN A 83 -0.17 -21.47 -35.81
C ASN A 83 -0.04 -22.98 -36.00
#